data_AF-A0A7X8GGX7-F1
#
_entry.id   AF-A0A7X8GGX7-F1
#
_cell.length_a   1.000
_cell.length_b   1.000
_cell.length_c   1.000
_cell.angle_alpha   90.00
_cell.angle_beta   90.00
_cell.angle_gamma   90.00
#
_symmetry.space_group_name_H-M   'P 1'
#
loop_
_entity.id
_entity.type
_entity.pdbx_description
1 polymer ?
#
loop_
_entity_poly.entity_id
_entity_poly.type
_entity_poly.pdbx_seq_one_letter_code
_entity_poly.pdbx_strand_id
1 'polypeptide(L)'
;MKKGLVVYVTAGKEAVMADSSIQEFPLLKREDAATVCFATSEDEVAYGWWHMISRGMHQVFLMTAAYDAVSGQLEPHGTPLRLYG
;
A
#
# COMPACT_ATOMS: atom_id res chain seq x y z
N MET A 1 5.44 -15.36 -10.07
CA MET A 1 4.05 -14.89 -9.86
C MET A 1 4.10 -13.41 -9.54
N LYS A 2 3.16 -12.58 -10.03
CA LYS A 2 3.18 -11.13 -9.77
C LYS A 2 2.39 -10.79 -8.50
N LYS A 3 3.03 -10.08 -7.56
CA LYS A 3 2.41 -9.61 -6.31
C LYS A 3 2.15 -8.10 -6.37
N GLY A 4 1.03 -7.66 -5.83
CA GLY A 4 0.74 -6.25 -5.56
C GLY A 4 0.55 -6.01 -4.07
N LEU A 5 0.80 -4.77 -3.63
CA LEU A 5 0.64 -4.35 -2.24
C LEU A 5 -0.26 -3.11 -2.18
N VAL A 6 -1.35 -3.19 -1.44
CA VAL A 6 -2.15 -2.04 -1.00
C VAL A 6 -1.69 -1.65 0.40
N VAL A 7 -1.38 -0.38 0.59
CA VAL A 7 -1.00 0.19 1.88
C VAL A 7 -2.12 1.11 2.36
N TYR A 8 -2.86 0.66 3.35
CA TYR A 8 -3.89 1.45 4.02
C TYR A 8 -3.27 2.33 5.09
N VAL A 9 -3.22 3.63 4.83
CA VAL A 9 -2.62 4.62 5.71
C VAL A 9 -3.63 5.00 6.79
N THR A 10 -3.38 4.59 8.03
CA THR A 10 -4.30 4.81 9.17
C THR A 10 -4.06 6.15 9.86
N ALA A 11 -2.85 6.72 9.78
CA ALA A 11 -2.47 8.00 10.36
C ALA A 11 -1.53 8.77 9.42
N GLY A 12 -1.58 10.11 9.46
CA GLY A 12 -0.77 10.97 8.58
C GLY A 12 -1.28 11.08 7.13
N LYS A 13 -2.58 10.79 6.91
CA LYS A 13 -3.24 10.78 5.59
C LYS A 13 -3.03 12.06 4.78
N GLU A 14 -3.14 13.22 5.42
CA GLU A 14 -3.00 14.53 4.76
C GLU A 14 -1.59 14.77 4.22
N ALA A 15 -0.58 14.33 4.98
CA ALA A 15 0.80 14.44 4.57
C ALA A 15 1.14 13.43 3.46
N VAL A 16 0.50 12.25 3.44
CA VAL A 16 0.62 11.28 2.33
C VAL A 16 0.08 11.83 1.01
N MET A 17 -1.02 12.59 1.05
CA MET A 17 -1.60 13.17 -0.16
C MET A 17 -0.79 14.36 -0.69
N ALA A 18 -0.10 15.09 0.19
CA ALA A 18 0.74 16.23 -0.17
C ALA A 18 2.15 15.81 -0.62
N ASP A 19 2.63 14.67 -0.12
CA ASP A 19 3.98 14.19 -0.35
C ASP A 19 4.02 13.17 -1.48
N SER A 20 4.34 13.65 -2.68
CA SER A 20 4.57 12.78 -3.85
C SER A 20 5.91 12.03 -3.79
N SER A 21 6.71 12.22 -2.74
CA SER A 21 8.02 11.58 -2.57
C SER A 21 8.02 10.36 -1.65
N ILE A 22 6.83 9.89 -1.22
CA ILE A 22 6.69 8.65 -0.44
C ILE A 22 7.47 7.54 -1.13
N GLN A 23 8.46 7.02 -0.42
CA GLN A 23 9.33 6.00 -0.98
C GLN A 23 8.57 4.67 -1.05
N GLU A 24 8.15 4.29 -2.25
CA GLU A 24 7.54 2.98 -2.52
C GLU A 24 8.57 1.84 -2.44
N PHE A 25 9.85 2.15 -2.67
CA PHE A 25 10.95 1.19 -2.80
C PHE A 25 11.18 0.29 -1.58
N PRO A 26 11.17 0.77 -0.32
CA PRO A 26 11.33 -0.09 0.85
C PRO A 26 10.18 -1.09 0.99
N LEU A 27 8.95 -0.68 0.64
CA LEU A 27 7.74 -1.50 0.75
C LEU A 27 7.67 -2.56 -0.34
N LEU A 28 8.01 -2.17 -1.59
CA LEU A 28 8.16 -3.09 -2.71
C LEU A 28 9.16 -4.22 -2.39
N LYS A 29 10.32 -3.85 -1.82
CA LYS A 29 11.35 -4.83 -1.44
C LYS A 29 10.92 -5.73 -0.29
N ARG A 30 10.26 -5.18 0.74
CA ARG A 30 9.84 -5.93 1.93
C ARG A 30 8.87 -7.05 1.59
N GLU A 31 7.91 -6.78 0.71
CA GLU A 31 6.85 -7.72 0.36
C GLU A 31 7.09 -8.46 -0.98
N ASP A 32 8.23 -8.23 -1.62
CA ASP A 32 8.53 -8.74 -2.96
C ASP A 32 7.38 -8.39 -3.94
N ALA A 33 6.85 -7.17 -3.78
CA ALA A 33 5.74 -6.64 -4.55
C ALA A 33 6.25 -5.97 -5.83
N ALA A 34 5.53 -6.18 -6.93
CA ALA A 34 5.81 -5.56 -8.22
C ALA A 34 5.19 -4.16 -8.35
N THR A 35 4.19 -3.85 -7.52
CA THR A 35 3.50 -2.54 -7.50
C THR A 35 2.92 -2.26 -6.12
N VAL A 36 2.89 -0.99 -5.73
CA VAL A 36 2.28 -0.49 -4.50
C VAL A 36 1.13 0.46 -4.87
N CYS A 37 0.08 0.47 -4.05
CA CYS A 37 -0.99 1.46 -4.09
C CYS A 37 -1.25 1.95 -2.67
N PHE A 38 -1.27 3.27 -2.47
CA PHE A 38 -1.64 3.88 -1.20
C PHE A 38 -3.14 4.15 -1.17
N ALA A 39 -3.75 3.84 -0.02
CA ALA A 39 -5.16 4.07 0.24
C ALA A 39 -5.32 4.73 1.62
N THR A 40 -6.20 5.71 1.71
CA THR A 40 -6.58 6.43 2.94
C THR A 40 -8.01 6.14 3.36
N SER A 41 -8.77 5.43 2.53
CA SER A 41 -10.13 4.94 2.76
C SER A 41 -10.29 3.48 2.32
N GLU A 42 -11.34 2.80 2.81
CA GLU A 42 -11.64 1.43 2.39
C GLU A 42 -12.06 1.34 0.92
N ASP A 43 -12.73 2.37 0.39
CA ASP A 43 -13.07 2.47 -1.03
C ASP A 43 -11.82 2.53 -1.91
N GLU A 44 -10.80 3.28 -1.49
CA GLU A 44 -9.50 3.31 -2.17
C GLU A 44 -8.78 1.97 -2.10
N VAL A 45 -8.91 1.23 -1.00
CA VAL A 45 -8.39 -0.14 -0.88
C VAL A 45 -9.08 -1.06 -1.91
N ALA A 46 -10.41 -1.00 -1.97
CA ALA A 46 -11.19 -1.80 -2.91
C ALA A 46 -10.85 -1.46 -4.37
N TYR A 47 -10.74 -0.17 -4.69
CA TYR A 47 -10.33 0.30 -6.01
C TYR A 47 -8.90 -0.14 -6.36
N GLY A 48 -7.94 0.03 -5.45
CA GLY A 48 -6.54 -0.37 -5.65
C GLY A 48 -6.40 -1.87 -5.88
N TRP A 49 -7.12 -2.68 -5.09
CA TRP A 49 -7.19 -4.12 -5.28
C TRP A 49 -7.74 -4.51 -6.66
N TRP A 50 -8.93 -4.00 -7.02
CA TRP A 50 -9.55 -4.27 -8.32
C TRP A 50 -8.66 -3.83 -9.50
N HIS A 51 -8.03 -2.67 -9.40
CA HIS A 51 -7.11 -2.16 -10.42
C HIS A 51 -5.86 -3.04 -10.58
N MET A 52 -5.33 -3.59 -9.49
CA MET A 52 -4.17 -4.50 -9.55
C MET A 52 -4.53 -5.85 -10.18
N ILE A 53 -5.68 -6.42 -9.80
CA ILE A 53 -6.15 -7.69 -10.39
C ILE A 53 -6.41 -7.52 -11.88
N SER A 54 -7.10 -6.45 -12.30
CA SER A 54 -7.34 -6.16 -13.72
C SER A 54 -6.06 -5.93 -14.53
N ARG A 55 -4.95 -5.53 -13.87
CA ARG A 55 -3.61 -5.42 -14.46
C ARG A 55 -2.77 -6.71 -14.41
N GLY A 56 -3.36 -7.82 -13.97
CA GLY A 56 -2.71 -9.15 -14.00
C GLY A 56 -1.83 -9.45 -12.78
N MET A 57 -2.07 -8.80 -11.65
CA MET A 57 -1.50 -9.24 -10.36
C MET A 57 -2.17 -10.55 -9.92
N HIS A 58 -1.36 -11.52 -9.50
CA HIS A 58 -1.84 -12.85 -9.12
C HIS A 58 -2.13 -12.95 -7.62
N GLN A 59 -1.44 -12.13 -6.83
CA GLN A 59 -1.63 -12.01 -5.39
C GLN A 59 -1.62 -10.53 -5.04
N VAL A 60 -2.60 -10.10 -4.24
CA VAL A 60 -2.63 -8.74 -3.70
C VAL A 60 -2.66 -8.84 -2.20
N PHE A 61 -1.77 -8.11 -1.55
CA PHE A 61 -1.69 -8.01 -0.10
C PHE A 61 -2.17 -6.64 0.35
N LEU A 62 -2.80 -6.58 1.52
CA LEU A 62 -3.19 -5.36 2.21
C LEU A 62 -2.36 -5.25 3.49
N MET A 63 -1.75 -4.10 3.69
CA MET A 63 -1.02 -3.79 4.91
C MET A 63 -1.49 -2.44 5.46
N THR A 64 -1.59 -2.32 6.78
CA THR A 64 -1.83 -1.03 7.42
C THR A 64 -0.51 -0.33 7.70
N ALA A 65 -0.46 0.99 7.54
CA ALA A 65 0.73 1.77 7.87
C ALA A 65 0.35 3.14 8.47
N ALA A 66 1.21 3.68 9.33
CA ALA A 66 1.16 5.07 9.72
C ALA A 66 2.23 5.84 8.93
N TYR A 67 1.89 7.04 8.48
CA TYR A 67 2.87 7.93 7.88
C TYR A 67 3.44 8.88 8.92
N ASP A 68 4.74 8.84 9.11
CA ASP A 68 5.47 9.82 9.91
C ASP A 68 6.00 10.94 9.00
N ALA A 69 5.36 12.11 9.10
CA ALA A 69 5.73 13.29 8.33
C ALA A 69 7.09 13.89 8.75
N VAL A 70 7.61 13.56 9.94
CA VAL A 70 8.91 14.05 10.41
C VAL A 70 10.06 13.29 9.76
N SER A 71 9.93 11.96 9.66
CA SER A 71 10.93 11.10 9.01
C SER A 71 10.67 10.88 7.51
N GLY A 72 9.47 11.22 7.02
CA GLY A 72 9.05 10.95 5.64
C GLY A 72 8.93 9.45 5.35
N GLN A 73 8.64 8.65 6.38
CA GLN A 73 8.61 7.19 6.29
C GLN A 73 7.22 6.65 6.59
N LEU A 74 6.91 5.50 5.96
CA LEU A 74 5.76 4.68 6.32
C LEU A 74 6.19 3.62 7.31
N GLU A 75 5.57 3.64 8.48
CA GLU A 75 5.72 2.62 9.50
C GLU A 75 4.62 1.57 9.31
N PRO A 76 4.95 0.35 8.85
CA PRO A 76 3.95 -0.70 8.69
C PRO A 76 3.51 -1.26 10.03
N HIS A 77 2.20 -1.47 10.18
CA HIS A 77 1.57 -2.07 11.34
C HIS A 77 1.01 -3.44 10.97
N GLY A 78 1.30 -4.43 11.81
CA GLY A 78 0.76 -5.78 11.69
C GLY A 78 1.36 -6.61 10.56
N THR A 79 0.66 -7.70 10.23
CA THR A 79 1.05 -8.63 9.16
C THR A 79 0.23 -8.36 7.91
N PRO A 80 0.84 -8.35 6.71
CA PRO A 80 0.11 -8.22 5.45
C PRO A 80 -0.95 -9.31 5.29
N LEU A 81 -2.17 -8.89 4.99
CA LEU A 81 -3.32 -9.75 4.74
C LEU A 81 -3.45 -10.00 3.25
N ARG A 82 -3.60 -11.27 2.85
CA ARG A 82 -3.87 -11.58 1.44
C ARG A 82 -5.34 -11.25 1.12
N LEU A 83 -5.55 -10.43 0.11
CA LEU A 83 -6.87 -10.18 -0.47
C LEU A 83 -7.20 -11.30 -1.46
N TYR A 84 -8.43 -11.79 -1.39
CA TYR A 84 -8.95 -12.86 -2.24
C TYR A 84 -10.16 -12.36 -3.03
N GLY A 85 -10.26 -12.83 -4.27
CA GLY A 85 -11.39 -12.62 -5.18
C GLY A 85 -10.98 -12.93 -6.60
#